data_AF-A0AAU3DWJ2-F1
#
_entry.id   AF-A0AAU3DWJ2-F1
#
_cell.length_a   1.000
_cell.length_b   1.000
_cell.length_c   1.000
_cell.angle_alpha   90.00
_cell.angle_beta   90.00
_cell.angle_gamma   90.00
#
_symmetry.space_group_name_H-M   'P 1'
#
loop_
_entity.id
_entity.type
_entity.pdbx_description
1 polymer ?
#
loop_
_entity_poly.entity_id
_entity_poly.type
_entity_poly.pdbx_seq_one_letter_code
_entity_poly.pdbx_strand_id
1 'polypeptide(L)' 'MALPTIITLRELPELAATVAGGAIEVRARRIPLAEISQAWTAETDERIVLVP' A
#
# COMPACT_ATOMS: atom_id res chain seq x y z
N MET A 1 -8.30 -17.24 -3.59
CA MET A 1 -7.26 -16.19 -3.47
C MET A 1 -7.35 -15.32 -4.72
N ALA A 2 -7.92 -14.12 -4.61
CA ALA A 2 -8.01 -13.22 -5.77
C ALA A 2 -6.60 -12.72 -6.10
N LEU A 3 -6.13 -12.94 -7.32
CA LEU A 3 -4.90 -12.31 -7.82
C LEU A 3 -5.08 -10.79 -7.78
N PRO A 4 -4.07 -10.00 -7.38
CA PRO A 4 -4.19 -8.56 -7.43
C PRO A 4 -4.47 -8.15 -8.89
N THR A 5 -5.56 -7.41 -9.10
CA THR A 5 -5.81 -6.76 -10.38
C THR A 5 -4.60 -5.90 -10.73
N ILE A 6 -3.96 -6.19 -11.86
CA ILE A 6 -2.94 -5.29 -12.40
C ILE A 6 -3.64 -3.99 -12.76
N ILE A 7 -3.31 -2.92 -12.05
CA ILE A 7 -3.79 -1.57 -12.35
C ILE A 7 -2.87 -0.99 -13.42
N THR A 8 -3.43 -0.64 -14.57
CA THR A 8 -2.67 0.00 -15.65
C THR A 8 -2.47 1.49 -15.35
N LEU A 9 -1.46 2.11 -15.97
CA LEU A 9 -1.20 3.56 -15.81
C LEU A 9 -2.41 4.43 -16.17
N ARG A 10 -3.27 3.96 -17.08
CA ARG A 10 -4.49 4.64 -17.50
C ARG A 10 -5.56 4.69 -16.40
N GLU A 11 -5.58 3.69 -15.53
CA GLU A 11 -6.58 3.55 -14.46
C GLU A 11 -6.15 4.27 -13.17
N LEU A 12 -4.86 4.65 -13.06
CA LEU A 12 -4.34 5.35 -11.88
C LEU A 12 -5.06 6.66 -11.53
N PRO A 13 -5.45 7.54 -12.48
CA PRO A 13 -6.15 8.78 -12.13
C PRO A 13 -7.51 8.53 -11.48
N GLU A 14 -8.27 7.56 -11.97
CA GLU A 14 -9.58 7.18 -11.42
C GLU A 14 -9.44 6.55 -10.03
N LEU A 15 -8.45 5.67 -9.87
CA LEU A 15 -8.11 5.11 -8.56
C LEU A 15 -7.73 6.22 -7.57
N ALA A 16 -6.89 7.17 -7.98
CA ALA A 16 -6.46 8.28 -7.14
C ALA A 16 -7.65 9.14 -6.70
N ALA A 17 -8.58 9.45 -7.61
CA ALA A 17 -9.82 10.16 -7.28
C ALA A 17 -10.67 9.38 -6.26
N THR A 18 -10.77 8.07 -6.42
CA THR A 18 -11.54 7.20 -5.51
C THR A 18 -10.93 7.15 -4.10
N VAL A 19 -9.60 7.06 -4.00
CA VAL A 19 -8.88 7.11 -2.72
C VAL A 19 -9.01 8.49 -2.08
N ALA A 20 -8.80 9.56 -2.85
CA ALA A 20 -8.92 10.94 -2.35
C ALA A 20 -10.35 11.28 -1.91
N GLY A 21 -11.36 10.70 -2.55
CA GLY A 21 -12.77 10.79 -2.16
C GLY A 21 -13.14 9.94 -0.93
N GLY A 22 -12.21 9.14 -0.39
CA GLY A 22 -12.42 8.34 0.82
C GLY A 22 -13.23 7.06 0.60
N ALA A 23 -13.57 6.71 -0.64
CA ALA A 23 -14.29 5.47 -0.96
C ALA A 23 -13.42 4.22 -0.75
N ILE A 24 -12.10 4.39 -0.72
CA ILE A 24 -11.13 3.34 -0.39
C ILE A 24 -10.35 3.78 0.84
N GLU A 25 -10.51 3.05 1.95
CA GLU A 25 -9.71 3.24 3.15
C GLU A 25 -8.35 2.54 2.99
N VAL A 26 -7.27 3.33 2.91
CA VAL A 26 -5.90 2.80 2.84
C VAL A 26 -5.33 2.71 4.25
N ARG A 27 -5.40 1.51 4.85
CA ARG A 27 -4.70 1.21 6.11
C ARG A 27 -3.30 0.73 5.81
N ALA A 28 -2.32 1.50 6.28
CA ALA A 28 -0.91 1.13 6.17
C ALA A 28 -0.11 1.60 7.39
N ARG A 29 0.80 0.76 7.84
CA ARG A 29 1.78 1.08 8.89
C ARG A 29 3.02 1.67 8.25
N ARG A 30 3.45 2.83 8.75
CA ARG A 30 4.69 3.49 8.29
C ARG A 30 5.87 2.95 9.09
N ILE A 31 6.94 2.59 8.40
CA ILE A 31 8.19 2.10 9.01
C ILE A 31 9.36 2.90 8.44
N PRO A 32 10.28 3.44 9.26
CA PRO A 32 11.49 4.09 8.77
C PRO A 32 12.34 3.12 7.94
N LEU A 33 12.95 3.62 6.87
CA LEU A 33 13.79 2.78 6.00
C LEU A 33 14.97 2.14 6.75
N ALA A 34 15.43 2.79 7.83
CA ALA A 34 16.45 2.24 8.74
C ALA A 34 16.06 0.89 9.37
N GLU A 35 14.76 0.59 9.47
CA GLU A 35 14.22 -0.63 10.08
C GLU A 35 13.83 -1.69 9.03
N ILE A 36 14.18 -1.50 7.75
CA ILE A 36 13.76 -2.38 6.64
C ILE A 36 14.04 -3.86 6.91
N SER A 37 15.20 -4.19 7.50
CA SER A 37 15.59 -5.58 7.76
C SER A 37 14.60 -6.29 8.68
N GLN A 38 14.06 -5.58 9.69
CA GLN A 38 13.05 -6.14 10.61
C GLN A 38 11.67 -6.21 9.95
N ALA A 39 11.30 -5.17 9.21
CA ALA A 39 9.99 -5.11 8.53
C ALA A 39 9.85 -6.13 7.40
N TRP A 40 10.94 -6.43 6.69
CA TRP A 40 10.94 -7.36 5.56
C TRP A 40 10.68 -8.81 5.96
N THR A 41 11.09 -9.20 7.18
CA THR A 41 10.91 -10.55 7.71
C THR A 41 9.70 -10.68 8.63
N ALA A 42 8.94 -9.61 8.84
CA ALA A 42 7.78 -9.64 9.72
C ALA A 42 6.62 -10.40 9.06
N GLU A 43 6.10 -11.40 9.75
CA GLU A 43 4.84 -12.04 9.36
C GLU A 43 3.67 -11.18 9.85
N THR A 44 3.10 -10.39 8.94
CA THR A 44 1.96 -9.52 9.24
C THR A 44 1.06 -9.37 8.02
N ASP A 45 -0.24 -9.23 8.29
CA ASP A 45 -1.26 -8.89 7.28
C ASP A 45 -1.37 -7.36 7.08
N GLU A 46 -0.59 -6.57 7.83
CA GLU A 46 -0.56 -5.11 7.67
C GLU A 46 0.17 -4.72 6.38
N ARG A 47 -0.39 -3.73 5.65
CA ARG A 47 0.36 -3.07 4.58
C ARG A 47 1.44 -2.21 5.20
N ILE A 48 2.69 -2.46 4.85
CA ILE A 48 3.82 -1.67 5.31
C ILE A 48 4.20 -0.64 4.24
N VAL A 49 4.37 0.61 4.64
CA VAL A 49 4.94 1.69 3.82
C VAL A 49 6.27 2.07 4.43
N LEU A 50 7.35 1.81 3.69
CA LEU A 50 8.68 2.27 4.05
C LEU A 50 8.78 3.76 3.76
N VAL A 51 9.12 4.54 4.79
CA VAL A 51 9.33 5.98 4.67
C VAL A 51 10.82 6.28 4.79
N PRO A 52 11.36 7.23 4.00
CA PRO A 52 12.74 7.68 4.16
C PRO A 52 13.07 8.07 5.60
#